data_AF-A0A067SLG0-F1
#
_entry.id   AF-A0A067SLG0-F1
#
_cell.length_a   1.000
_cell.length_b   1.000
_cell.length_c   1.000
_cell.angle_alpha   90.00
_cell.angle_beta   90.00
_cell.angle_gamma   90.00
#
_symmetry.space_group_name_H-M   'P 1'
#
loop_
_entity.id
_entity.type
_entity.pdbx_description
1 polymer ?
#
loop_
_entity_poly.entity_id
_entity_poly.type
_entity_poly.pdbx_seq_one_letter_code
_entity_poly.pdbx_strand_id
1 'polypeptide(L)'
;LLRNLDPAQGLCNGTRLVITKMGGRVLEARVLGGEHDGELVMIPRIAVPSSTTSSHSFRFTRIQFPIRLAFALSINKAQGQSVRHIGIYL
;
A
#
# COMPACT_ATOMS: atom_id res chain seq x y z
N LEU A 1 1.12 -1.73 -0.73
CA LEU A 1 0.64 -1.00 0.46
C LEU A 1 1.43 0.30 0.60
N LEU A 2 0.83 1.38 1.10
CA LEU A 2 1.43 2.71 1.21
C LEU A 2 1.85 3.10 2.63
N ARG A 3 1.46 2.32 3.64
CA ARG A 3 1.73 2.56 5.05
C ARG A 3 1.96 1.22 5.75
N ASN A 4 2.70 1.24 6.84
CA ASN A 4 2.76 0.11 7.75
C ASN A 4 1.43 0.03 8.48
N LEU A 5 0.73 -1.09 8.34
CA LEU A 5 -0.49 -1.39 9.08
C LEU A 5 -0.21 -2.41 10.17
N ASP A 6 0.46 -3.50 9.80
CA ASP A 6 0.84 -4.58 10.70
C ASP A 6 2.11 -5.26 10.16
N PRO A 7 3.31 -4.77 10.53
CA PRO A 7 4.57 -5.35 10.07
C PRO A 7 4.77 -6.81 10.49
N ALA A 8 4.17 -7.23 11.61
CA ALA A 8 4.29 -8.61 12.10
C ALA A 8 3.48 -9.61 11.27
N GLN A 9 2.55 -9.12 10.45
CA GLN A 9 1.74 -9.91 9.51
C GLN A 9 2.10 -9.57 8.05
N GLY A 10 3.31 -9.06 7.81
CA GLY A 10 3.78 -8.71 6.46
C GLY A 10 3.09 -7.50 5.82
N LEU A 11 2.26 -6.73 6.55
CA LEU A 11 1.55 -5.54 6.05
C LEU A 11 2.38 -4.27 6.25
N CYS A 12 3.54 -4.22 5.60
CA CYS A 12 4.44 -3.08 5.59
C CYS A 12 4.36 -2.25 4.30
N ASN A 13 4.95 -1.06 4.32
CA ASN A 13 5.01 -0.20 3.15
C ASN A 13 5.75 -0.90 2.00
N GLY A 14 5.13 -0.94 0.83
CA GLY A 14 5.65 -1.66 -0.32
C GLY A 14 5.09 -3.07 -0.53
N THR A 15 4.44 -3.70 0.47
CA THR A 15 3.83 -5.03 0.32
C THR A 15 2.90 -5.05 -0.89
N ARG A 16 3.14 -5.98 -1.82
CA ARG A 16 2.32 -6.15 -3.02
C ARG A 16 1.15 -7.06 -2.68
N LEU A 17 -0.01 -6.71 -3.21
CA LEU A 17 -1.28 -7.32 -2.86
C LEU A 17 -2.08 -7.56 -4.15
N VAL A 18 -2.81 -8.67 -4.20
CA VAL A 18 -3.87 -8.91 -5.19
C VAL A 18 -5.20 -8.72 -4.50
N ILE A 19 -6.00 -7.75 -4.95
CA ILE A 19 -7.35 -7.56 -4.41
C ILE A 19 -8.22 -8.75 -4.84
N THR A 20 -8.82 -9.45 -3.87
CA THR A 20 -9.73 -10.59 -4.11
C THR A 20 -11.19 -10.18 -4.01
N LYS A 21 -11.52 -9.25 -3.10
CA LYS A 21 -12.86 -8.68 -2.94
C LYS A 21 -12.81 -7.20 -2.57
N MET A 22 -13.80 -6.45 -3.05
CA MET A 22 -13.93 -5.01 -2.76
C MET A 22 -15.22 -4.75 -1.98
N GLY A 23 -15.08 -4.26 -0.75
CA GLY A 23 -16.19 -3.72 0.03
C GLY A 23 -16.07 -2.19 0.18
N GLY A 24 -17.16 -1.53 0.61
CA GLY A 24 -17.17 -0.07 0.77
C GLY A 24 -16.25 0.48 1.87
N ARG A 25 -15.89 -0.36 2.86
CA ARG A 25 -15.08 0.03 4.04
C ARG A 25 -13.77 -0.77 4.18
N VAL A 26 -13.73 -1.97 3.61
CA VAL A 26 -12.62 -2.92 3.73
C VAL A 26 -12.41 -3.60 2.38
N LEU A 27 -11.15 -3.84 2.03
CA LEU A 27 -10.76 -4.66 0.90
C LEU A 27 -10.20 -5.99 1.41
N GLU A 28 -10.56 -7.09 0.76
CA GLU A 28 -9.88 -8.37 0.97
C GLU A 28 -8.77 -8.46 -0.08
N ALA A 29 -7.57 -8.83 0.36
CA ALA A 29 -6.44 -8.96 -0.53
C ALA A 29 -5.57 -10.16 -0.16
N ARG A 30 -4.86 -10.71 -1.15
CA ARG A 30 -3.86 -11.74 -0.96
C ARG A 30 -2.46 -11.13 -1.00
N VAL A 31 -1.61 -11.48 -0.05
CA VAL A 31 -0.20 -11.04 0.01
C VAL A 31 0.62 -11.71 -1.09
N LEU A 32 1.56 -10.95 -1.68
CA LEU A 32 2.47 -11.42 -2.72
C LEU A 32 3.93 -11.36 -2.27
N GLY A 33 4.57 -12.52 -2.22
CA GLY A 33 5.98 -12.74 -1.89
C GLY A 33 6.31 -12.52 -0.41
N GLY A 34 7.54 -12.84 -0.04
CA GLY A 34 8.00 -12.78 1.35
C GLY A 34 7.50 -13.97 2.18
N GLU A 35 7.57 -13.83 3.50
CA GLU A 35 7.21 -14.88 4.46
C GLU A 35 5.69 -15.17 4.50
N HIS A 36 4.88 -14.13 4.28
CA HIS A 36 3.41 -14.19 4.33
C HIS A 36 2.77 -14.40 2.95
N ASP A 37 3.50 -14.94 1.97
CA ASP A 37 2.99 -15.10 0.60
C ASP A 37 1.72 -15.98 0.57
N GLY A 38 0.69 -15.51 -0.13
CA GLY A 38 -0.57 -16.22 -0.27
C GLY A 38 -1.59 -16.02 0.86
N GLU A 39 -1.21 -15.38 1.97
CA GLU A 39 -2.14 -15.09 3.07
C GLU A 39 -3.21 -14.08 2.66
N LEU A 40 -4.44 -14.29 3.16
CA LEU A 40 -5.56 -13.37 2.97
C LEU A 40 -5.62 -12.35 4.11
N VAL A 41 -5.70 -11.08 3.75
CA VAL A 41 -5.65 -9.94 4.66
C VAL A 41 -6.77 -8.96 4.38
N MET A 42 -7.20 -8.25 5.42
CA MET A 42 -8.23 -7.21 5.34
C MET A 42 -7.57 -5.83 5.41
N ILE A 43 -7.79 -5.00 4.40
CA ILE A 43 -7.23 -3.65 4.30
C ILE A 43 -8.33 -2.62 4.55
N PRO A 44 -8.36 -1.96 5.72
CA PRO A 44 -9.32 -0.91 6.01
C PRO A 44 -8.91 0.44 5.39
N ARG A 45 -9.85 1.38 5.35
CA ARG A 45 -9.53 2.79 5.12
C ARG A 45 -8.85 3.37 6.37
N ILE A 46 -7.81 4.18 6.17
CA ILE A 46 -7.09 4.87 7.23
C ILE A 46 -7.24 6.39 7.10
N ALA A 47 -7.13 7.08 8.22
CA ALA A 47 -7.02 8.54 8.26
C ALA A 47 -5.60 8.98 7.88
N VAL A 48 -5.49 9.85 6.88
CA VAL A 48 -4.24 10.43 6.42
C VAL A 48 -4.30 11.95 6.61
N PRO A 49 -3.60 12.51 7.61
CA PRO A 49 -3.58 13.95 7.83
C PRO A 49 -2.74 14.67 6.76
N SER A 50 -3.11 15.91 6.44
CA SER A 50 -2.28 16.83 5.63
C SER A 50 -0.96 17.15 6.34
N SER A 51 0.11 17.43 5.58
CA SER A 51 1.42 17.77 6.17
C SER A 51 1.37 19.13 6.86
N THR A 52 2.08 19.23 7.98
CA THR A 52 2.19 20.44 8.83
C THR A 52 3.15 21.50 8.29
N THR A 53 3.86 21.22 7.20
CA THR A 53 4.91 22.09 6.63
C THR A 53 4.40 23.25 5.79
N SER A 54 3.09 23.37 5.61
CA SER A 54 2.50 24.48 4.89
C SER A 54 1.77 25.37 5.89
N SER A 55 1.97 26.69 5.79
CA SER A 55 1.48 27.74 6.69
C SER A 55 -0.05 27.92 6.70
N HIS A 56 -0.80 26.83 6.64
CA HIS A 56 -2.24 26.83 6.60
C HIS A 56 -2.80 26.78 8.02
N SER A 57 -3.82 27.61 8.26
CA SER A 57 -4.50 27.77 9.55
C SER A 57 -5.43 26.60 9.92
N PHE A 58 -5.58 25.59 9.07
CA PHE A 58 -6.41 24.41 9.32
C PHE A 58 -5.74 23.12 8.84
N ARG A 59 -6.08 22.00 9.49
CA ARG A 59 -5.59 20.66 9.17
C ARG A 59 -6.70 19.84 8.52
N PHE A 60 -6.41 19.23 7.39
CA PHE A 60 -7.33 18.29 6.74
C PHE A 60 -6.94 16.85 7.04
N THR A 61 -7.95 15.98 7.11
CA THR A 61 -7.77 14.54 7.22
C THR A 61 -8.52 13.84 6.11
N ARG A 62 -7.83 13.02 5.33
CA ARG A 62 -8.43 12.21 4.26
C ARG A 62 -8.56 10.76 4.72
N ILE A 63 -9.76 10.18 4.61
CA ILE A 63 -9.99 8.76 4.88
C ILE A 63 -9.89 7.98 3.56
N GLN A 64 -8.90 7.10 3.43
CA GLN A 64 -8.66 6.35 2.19
C GLN A 64 -8.04 4.98 2.44
N PHE A 65 -8.18 4.06 1.50
CA PHE A 65 -7.39 2.83 1.52
C PHE A 65 -5.91 3.16 1.29
N PRO A 66 -4.98 2.58 2.07
CA PRO A 66 -3.54 2.81 1.91
C PRO A 66 -2.94 1.95 0.79
N ILE A 67 -3.56 1.91 -0.39
CA ILE A 67 -3.09 1.13 -1.54
C ILE A 67 -2.88 2.01 -2.77
N ARG A 68 -2.08 1.52 -3.71
CA ARG A 68 -1.90 2.07 -5.05
C ARG A 68 -1.85 0.90 -6.04
N LEU A 69 -2.25 1.14 -7.28
CA LEU A 69 -1.98 0.20 -8.37
C LEU A 69 -0.46 0.01 -8.52
N ALA A 70 -0.05 -1.22 -8.83
CA ALA A 70 1.36 -1.62 -8.86
C ALA A 70 1.72 -2.51 -10.07
N PHE A 71 0.97 -2.40 -11.17
CA PHE A 71 1.32 -3.05 -12.44
C PHE A 71 2.55 -2.43 -13.09
N ALA A 72 2.70 -1.11 -12.94
CA ALA A 72 3.87 -0.35 -13.32
C ALA A 72 4.24 0.58 -12.16
N LEU A 73 5.54 0.75 -11.93
CA LEU A 73 6.09 1.59 -10.88
C LEU A 73 7.22 2.42 -11.48
N SER A 74 7.35 3.68 -11.07
CA SER A 74 8.55 4.44 -11.38
C SER A 74 9.75 3.88 -10.63
N ILE A 75 10.96 4.09 -11.16
CA ILE A 75 12.22 3.59 -10.58
C ILE A 75 12.35 3.98 -9.10
N ASN A 76 12.13 5.25 -8.77
CA ASN A 76 12.18 5.74 -7.39
C ASN A 76 11.19 4.99 -6.47
N LYS A 77 10.04 4.59 -7.01
CA LYS A 77 9.00 3.88 -6.25
C LYS A 77 9.23 2.38 -6.12
N ALA A 78 10.11 1.81 -6.95
CA ALA A 78 10.55 0.42 -6.87
C ALA A 78 11.85 0.26 -6.04
N GLN A 79 12.52 1.37 -5.68
CA GLN A 79 13.74 1.34 -4.87
C GLN A 79 13.51 0.59 -3.55
N GLY A 80 14.40 -0.36 -3.24
CA GLY A 80 14.31 -1.21 -2.05
C GLY A 80 13.33 -2.38 -2.14
N GLN A 81 12.68 -2.61 -3.30
CA GLN A 81 11.83 -3.78 -3.53
C GLN A 81 12.56 -4.87 -4.31
N SER A 82 12.33 -6.13 -3.91
CA SER A 82 12.77 -7.31 -4.66
C SER A 82 11.63 -7.84 -5.52
N VAL A 83 11.88 -7.97 -6.83
CA VAL A 83 10.92 -8.52 -7.80
C VAL A 83 11.57 -9.60 -8.64
N ARG A 84 10.84 -10.70 -8.92
CA ARG A 84 11.38 -11.84 -9.65
C ARG A 84 11.51 -11.59 -11.16
N HIS A 85 10.54 -10.85 -11.72
CA HIS A 85 10.51 -10.49 -13.13
C HIS A 85 10.08 -9.02 -13.24
N ILE A 86 10.73 -8.25 -14.10
CA ILE A 86 10.42 -6.86 -14.37
C ILE A 86 10.62 -6.53 -15.85
N GLY A 87 9.72 -5.74 -16.43
CA GLY A 87 9.93 -5.07 -17.70
C GLY A 87 10.30 -3.61 -17.44
N ILE A 88 11.29 -3.08 -18.16
CA ILE A 88 11.73 -1.70 -18.07
C ILE A 88 11.29 -0.98 -19.34
N TYR A 89 10.59 0.14 -19.18
CA TYR A 89 10.27 1.07 -20.26
C TYR A 89 11.12 2.32 -20.07
N LEU A 90 11.93 2.67 -21.09
CA LEU A 90 12.89 3.77 -21.08
C LEU A 90 12.33 4.99 -21.81
#